data_AF-X8CSC5-F1
#
_entry.id   AF-X8CSC5-F1
#
_cell.length_a   1.000
_cell.length_b   1.000
_cell.length_c   1.000
_cell.angle_alpha   90.00
_cell.angle_beta   90.00
_cell.angle_gamma   90.00
#
_symmetry.space_group_name_H-M   'P 1'
#
loop_
_entity.id
_entity.type
_entity.pdbx_description
1 polymer ?
#
loop_
_entity_poly.entity_id
_entity_poly.type
_entity_poly.pdbx_seq_one_letter_code
_entity_poly.pdbx_strand_id
1 'polypeptide(L)'
;MRLLTQGHDVVGLARNRPESWPSAADFVDADIRDAAAVKRALAGAEVVAHCAWANTPGPDERIGHEVNIDGARNVLDAMVETGSRRIVFASTAHVYGGGGGAPKAEHDALTPVTVDGQLNAQVERMVAEAGTEWVAIRSALILGRSVDNWVRRMLALPVFPARSSDHRMQVVHLDDALRLFNQAIVDGEIDSGPVNLAAAGQVTFRQIAAALGRPVVRLGFEPGELQRAQGAPLMDLSRLQHEWGFRPAWESTECIDDFALAVRGRVTVGKRVISLPWRLATIQDLPSVDAPSDDGVKPNLAGAAGDNGEFDTPIDPRFPTFLATNLSEALPGPFSPASASATVRGLRASAVCVAERLRPGARSSAKSRCAWSRCSPTACTARSRPRTSWPRRCLS
;
A
#
# COMPACT_ATOMS: atom_id res chain seq x y z
N MET A 1 -3.62 10.19 -7.03
CA MET A 1 -4.20 11.21 -6.13
C MET A 1 -3.17 11.95 -5.28
N ARG A 2 -2.31 11.32 -4.47
CA ARG A 2 -1.40 12.03 -3.53
C ARG A 2 -0.63 13.22 -4.14
N LEU A 3 0.02 13.03 -5.30
CA LEU A 3 0.73 14.10 -6.01
C LEU A 3 -0.18 15.27 -6.45
N LEU A 4 -1.37 14.98 -7.00
CA LEU A 4 -2.36 16.00 -7.37
C LEU A 4 -2.85 16.79 -6.15
N THR A 5 -3.08 16.12 -5.02
CA THR A 5 -3.46 16.81 -3.76
C THR A 5 -2.33 17.64 -3.14
N GLN A 6 -1.09 17.47 -3.63
CA GLN A 6 0.06 18.32 -3.29
C GLN A 6 0.28 19.44 -4.33
N GLY A 7 -0.56 19.54 -5.35
CA GLY A 7 -0.49 20.58 -6.38
C GLY A 7 0.45 20.27 -7.55
N HIS A 8 0.89 19.02 -7.71
CA HIS A 8 1.68 18.61 -8.87
C HIS A 8 0.79 18.21 -10.05
N ASP A 9 1.15 18.64 -11.25
CA ASP A 9 0.59 18.10 -12.49
C ASP A 9 1.02 16.63 -12.69
N VAL A 10 0.10 15.77 -13.10
CA VAL A 10 0.35 14.32 -13.26
C VAL A 10 -0.23 13.83 -14.58
N VAL A 11 0.64 13.23 -15.40
CA VAL A 11 0.27 12.50 -16.62
C VAL A 11 0.41 11.00 -16.36
N GLY A 12 -0.65 10.23 -16.64
CA GLY A 12 -0.60 8.76 -16.62
C GLY A 12 -0.30 8.19 -18.00
N LEU A 13 0.41 7.06 -18.07
CA LEU A 13 0.53 6.26 -19.29
C LEU A 13 0.34 4.78 -18.96
N ALA A 14 -0.67 4.17 -19.56
CA ALA A 14 -0.86 2.72 -19.61
C ALA A 14 -1.86 2.36 -20.73
N ARG A 15 -1.94 1.06 -21.09
CA ARG A 15 -2.76 0.53 -22.20
C ARG A 15 -4.29 0.60 -22.01
N ASN A 16 -4.74 1.11 -20.87
CA ASN A 16 -6.14 1.37 -20.53
C ASN A 16 -6.13 2.43 -19.41
N ARG A 17 -7.00 3.43 -19.47
CA ARG A 17 -7.25 4.38 -18.36
C ARG A 17 -7.99 3.69 -17.19
N PRO A 18 -7.47 3.71 -15.95
CA PRO A 18 -8.21 3.23 -14.77
C PRO A 18 -9.46 4.07 -14.48
N GLU A 19 -10.53 3.45 -13.96
CA GLU A 19 -11.77 4.17 -13.58
C GLU A 19 -11.55 5.13 -12.39
N SER A 20 -10.58 4.82 -11.52
CA SER A 20 -10.11 5.71 -10.46
C SER A 20 -9.17 6.82 -10.92
N TRP A 21 -8.79 6.91 -12.21
CA TRP A 21 -7.86 7.95 -12.68
C TRP A 21 -8.55 9.32 -12.74
N PRO A 22 -8.13 10.32 -11.93
CA PRO A 22 -8.83 11.59 -11.78
C PRO A 22 -9.03 12.33 -13.10
N SER A 23 -10.19 12.97 -13.27
CA SER A 23 -10.48 13.77 -14.49
C SER A 23 -9.49 14.93 -14.68
N ALA A 24 -9.05 15.53 -13.56
CA ALA A 24 -8.08 16.63 -13.51
C ALA A 24 -6.62 16.22 -13.83
N ALA A 25 -6.37 14.94 -14.15
CA ALA A 25 -5.07 14.43 -14.53
C ALA A 25 -5.09 13.86 -15.95
N ASP A 26 -4.15 14.30 -16.76
CA ASP A 26 -3.99 13.83 -18.13
C ASP A 26 -3.63 12.33 -18.16
N PHE A 27 -4.01 11.67 -19.26
CA PHE A 27 -3.75 10.25 -19.45
C PHE A 27 -3.51 9.93 -20.92
N VAL A 28 -2.38 9.29 -21.21
CA VAL A 28 -2.01 8.78 -22.53
C VAL A 28 -2.31 7.29 -22.56
N ASP A 29 -3.40 6.91 -23.24
CA ASP A 29 -3.73 5.50 -23.45
C ASP A 29 -2.82 4.90 -24.54
N ALA A 30 -1.79 4.18 -24.09
CA ALA A 30 -0.73 3.65 -24.93
C ALA A 30 0.02 2.48 -24.28
N ASP A 31 0.68 1.67 -25.12
CA ASP A 31 1.69 0.71 -24.70
C ASP A 31 3.04 1.43 -24.57
N ILE A 32 3.82 1.11 -23.53
CA ILE A 32 5.15 1.70 -23.30
C ILE A 32 6.16 1.41 -24.43
N ARG A 33 5.86 0.42 -25.28
CA ARG A 33 6.62 0.13 -26.50
C ARG A 33 6.41 1.15 -27.63
N ASP A 34 5.38 2.00 -27.55
CA ASP A 34 5.23 3.17 -28.44
C ASP A 34 6.09 4.34 -27.92
N ALA A 35 7.33 4.43 -28.44
CA ALA A 35 8.26 5.49 -28.10
C ALA A 35 7.69 6.91 -28.35
N ALA A 36 6.85 7.07 -29.37
CA ALA A 36 6.23 8.37 -29.66
C ALA A 36 5.15 8.72 -28.62
N ALA A 37 4.39 7.74 -28.11
CA ALA A 37 3.46 7.96 -27.01
C ALA A 37 4.17 8.23 -25.68
N VAL A 38 5.25 7.50 -25.39
CA VAL A 38 6.09 7.75 -24.20
C VAL A 38 6.65 9.17 -24.25
N LYS A 39 7.23 9.60 -25.38
CA LYS A 39 7.71 10.99 -25.56
C LYS A 39 6.61 12.04 -25.37
N ARG A 40 5.38 11.79 -25.84
CA ARG A 40 4.24 12.70 -25.60
C ARG A 40 3.87 12.79 -24.12
N ALA A 41 3.90 11.67 -23.39
CA ALA A 41 3.58 11.64 -21.95
C ALA A 41 4.67 12.28 -21.07
N LEU A 42 5.93 12.28 -21.52
CA LEU A 42 7.08 12.87 -20.82
C LEU A 42 7.32 14.36 -21.18
N ALA A 43 6.57 14.93 -22.12
CA ALA A 43 6.73 16.30 -22.56
C ALA A 43 6.41 17.29 -21.42
N GLY A 44 7.44 17.97 -20.89
CA GLY A 44 7.32 18.88 -19.75
C GLY A 44 7.37 18.20 -18.38
N ALA A 45 7.53 16.87 -18.30
CA ALA A 45 7.63 16.17 -17.03
C ALA A 45 9.04 16.28 -16.41
N GLU A 46 9.14 16.78 -15.18
CA GLU A 46 10.41 16.82 -14.44
C GLU A 46 10.86 15.44 -13.95
N VAL A 47 9.92 14.63 -13.47
CA VAL A 47 10.19 13.37 -12.76
C VAL A 47 9.31 12.25 -13.32
N VAL A 48 9.90 11.08 -13.57
CA VAL A 48 9.22 9.91 -14.10
C VAL A 48 9.09 8.82 -13.04
N ALA A 49 7.87 8.38 -12.73
CA ALA A 49 7.64 7.20 -11.89
C ALA A 49 7.46 5.96 -12.77
N HIS A 50 8.52 5.17 -12.94
CA HIS A 50 8.52 3.99 -13.81
C HIS A 50 7.97 2.76 -13.07
N CYS A 51 6.66 2.57 -13.17
CA CYS A 51 5.90 1.47 -12.55
C CYS A 51 5.28 0.49 -13.57
N ALA A 52 5.54 0.67 -14.86
CA ALA A 52 5.00 -0.17 -15.92
C ALA A 52 5.76 -1.51 -16.01
N TRP A 53 5.07 -2.64 -15.80
CA TRP A 53 5.71 -3.96 -15.79
C TRP A 53 4.81 -5.08 -16.34
N ALA A 54 5.33 -5.89 -17.26
CA ALA A 54 4.72 -7.12 -17.73
C ALA A 54 5.13 -8.31 -16.86
N ASN A 55 4.21 -8.76 -16.01
CA ASN A 55 4.31 -10.05 -15.32
C ASN A 55 3.90 -11.19 -16.27
N THR A 56 4.86 -11.83 -16.95
CA THR A 56 4.60 -12.95 -17.88
C THR A 56 4.90 -14.32 -17.23
N PRO A 57 3.89 -15.03 -16.69
CA PRO A 57 4.04 -16.44 -16.30
C PRO A 57 3.86 -17.35 -17.53
N GLY A 58 4.95 -17.58 -18.28
CA GLY A 58 4.97 -18.48 -19.44
C GLY A 58 6.30 -18.41 -20.22
N PRO A 59 6.50 -19.30 -21.20
CA PRO A 59 7.75 -19.37 -22.00
C PRO A 59 7.91 -18.24 -23.04
N ASP A 60 6.97 -17.31 -23.14
CA ASP A 60 7.04 -16.18 -24.08
C ASP A 60 7.87 -15.03 -23.46
N GLU A 61 9.14 -15.33 -23.17
CA GLU A 61 10.12 -14.43 -22.55
C GLU A 61 10.26 -13.12 -23.35
N ARG A 62 10.06 -13.20 -24.67
CA ARG A 62 10.08 -12.07 -25.61
C ARG A 62 9.11 -10.96 -25.21
N ILE A 63 7.87 -11.26 -24.81
CA ILE A 63 6.90 -10.21 -24.42
C ILE A 63 7.35 -9.50 -23.13
N GLY A 64 7.94 -10.26 -22.19
CA GLY A 64 8.52 -9.69 -20.98
C GLY A 64 9.70 -8.76 -21.30
N HIS A 65 10.59 -9.18 -22.19
CA HIS A 65 11.72 -8.35 -22.64
C HIS A 65 11.24 -7.10 -23.39
N GLU A 66 10.35 -7.22 -24.37
CA GLU A 66 9.84 -6.09 -25.15
C GLU A 66 9.17 -5.03 -24.27
N VAL A 67 8.34 -5.43 -23.30
CA VAL A 67 7.65 -4.46 -22.44
C VAL A 67 8.58 -3.89 -21.37
N ASN A 68 9.42 -4.71 -20.74
CA ASN A 68 10.18 -4.30 -19.57
C ASN A 68 11.54 -3.70 -19.90
N ILE A 69 12.23 -4.18 -20.96
CA ILE A 69 13.54 -3.66 -21.37
C ILE A 69 13.39 -2.61 -22.46
N ASP A 70 12.69 -2.93 -23.56
CA ASP A 70 12.57 -1.98 -24.67
C ASP A 70 11.62 -0.82 -24.31
N GLY A 71 10.59 -1.09 -23.49
CA GLY A 71 9.79 -0.04 -22.85
C GLY A 71 10.56 0.84 -21.86
N ALA A 72 11.46 0.29 -21.04
CA ALA A 72 12.33 1.10 -20.17
C ALA A 72 13.32 1.94 -20.98
N ARG A 73 13.85 1.39 -22.09
CA ARG A 73 14.68 2.14 -23.04
C ARG A 73 13.93 3.33 -23.64
N ASN A 74 12.70 3.12 -24.13
CA ASN A 74 11.85 4.20 -24.65
C ASN A 74 11.64 5.32 -23.62
N VAL A 75 11.49 4.98 -22.34
CA VAL A 75 11.37 5.98 -21.26
C VAL A 75 12.68 6.74 -21.09
N LEU A 76 13.82 6.07 -21.01
CA LEU A 76 15.13 6.73 -20.84
C LEU A 76 15.50 7.61 -22.04
N ASP A 77 15.30 7.13 -23.26
CA ASP A 77 15.52 7.90 -24.48
C ASP A 77 14.61 9.15 -24.51
N ALA A 78 13.33 8.99 -24.15
CA ALA A 78 12.41 10.11 -24.05
C ALA A 78 12.79 11.11 -22.94
N MET A 79 13.26 10.65 -21.77
CA MET A 79 13.75 11.54 -20.70
C MET A 79 14.92 12.42 -21.16
N VAL A 80 15.86 11.85 -21.92
CA VAL A 80 16.98 12.59 -22.51
C VAL A 80 16.48 13.63 -23.52
N GLU A 81 15.47 13.29 -24.32
CA GLU A 81 14.88 14.21 -25.30
C GLU A 81 13.98 15.31 -24.71
N THR A 82 13.32 15.06 -23.56
CA THR A 82 12.41 16.02 -22.91
C THR A 82 13.04 16.80 -21.75
N GLY A 83 14.19 16.35 -21.24
CA GLY A 83 14.91 16.98 -20.13
C GLY A 83 14.39 16.57 -18.74
N SER A 84 13.70 15.43 -18.61
CA SER A 84 13.28 14.91 -17.31
C SER A 84 14.49 14.58 -16.43
N ARG A 85 14.60 15.23 -15.26
CA ARG A 85 15.80 15.18 -14.40
C ARG A 85 15.93 13.91 -13.56
N ARG A 86 14.81 13.26 -13.21
CA ARG A 86 14.79 12.13 -12.25
C ARG A 86 13.86 11.00 -12.68
N ILE A 87 14.27 9.75 -12.44
CA ILE A 87 13.44 8.54 -12.55
C ILE A 87 13.33 7.80 -11.21
N VAL A 88 12.12 7.42 -10.81
CA VAL A 88 11.86 6.56 -9.65
C VAL A 88 11.31 5.23 -10.16
N PHE A 89 12.10 4.16 -10.01
CA PHE A 89 11.82 2.83 -10.56
C PHE A 89 11.29 1.85 -9.50
N ALA A 90 10.22 1.14 -9.85
CA ALA A 90 9.61 0.08 -9.05
C ALA A 90 10.37 -1.25 -9.15
N SER A 91 11.48 -1.36 -8.42
CA SER A 91 12.28 -2.59 -8.35
C SER A 91 11.77 -3.58 -7.27
N THR A 92 12.45 -4.72 -7.14
CA THR A 92 12.05 -5.87 -6.33
C THR A 92 13.25 -6.47 -5.58
N ALA A 93 13.01 -7.03 -4.38
CA ALA A 93 14.01 -7.82 -3.65
C ALA A 93 14.62 -8.98 -4.47
N HIS A 94 13.94 -9.48 -5.52
CA HIS A 94 14.43 -10.57 -6.37
C HIS A 94 15.70 -10.26 -7.17
N VAL A 95 16.16 -9.00 -7.22
CA VAL A 95 17.46 -8.63 -7.82
C VAL A 95 18.65 -9.23 -7.07
N TYR A 96 18.55 -9.46 -5.75
CA TYR A 96 19.65 -9.99 -4.94
C TYR A 96 19.83 -11.52 -5.02
N GLY A 97 18.87 -12.24 -5.62
CA GLY A 97 18.91 -13.70 -5.75
C GLY A 97 17.91 -14.44 -4.86
N GLY A 98 18.29 -15.65 -4.42
CA GLY A 98 17.43 -16.53 -3.62
C GLY A 98 17.48 -16.24 -2.11
N GLY A 99 16.35 -16.44 -1.42
CA GLY A 99 16.24 -16.30 0.04
C GLY A 99 16.96 -17.39 0.84
N GLY A 100 17.13 -17.14 2.15
CA GLY A 100 17.73 -18.06 3.12
C GLY A 100 19.07 -17.62 3.73
N GLY A 101 19.61 -16.46 3.32
CA GLY A 101 20.84 -15.87 3.87
C GLY A 101 20.60 -14.74 4.89
N ALA A 102 21.68 -14.02 5.22
CA ALA A 102 21.60 -12.74 5.94
C ALA A 102 20.81 -11.69 5.12
N PRO A 103 20.20 -10.68 5.78
CA PRO A 103 19.56 -9.56 5.09
C PRO A 103 20.53 -8.86 4.12
N LYS A 104 20.03 -8.52 2.94
CA LYS A 104 20.80 -7.93 1.84
C LYS A 104 20.83 -6.42 1.90
N ALA A 105 22.02 -5.84 1.86
CA ALA A 105 22.21 -4.39 1.81
C ALA A 105 22.20 -3.87 0.37
N GLU A 106 21.95 -2.57 0.18
CA GLU A 106 21.81 -1.93 -1.14
C GLU A 106 23.06 -2.09 -2.05
N HIS A 107 24.23 -2.27 -1.45
CA HIS A 107 25.53 -2.46 -2.10
C HIS A 107 25.90 -3.94 -2.34
N ASP A 108 25.07 -4.90 -1.91
CA ASP A 108 25.31 -6.32 -2.20
C ASP A 108 25.19 -6.62 -3.70
N ALA A 109 26.00 -7.57 -4.16
CA ALA A 109 25.99 -8.01 -5.56
C ALA A 109 24.61 -8.56 -5.99
N LEU A 110 24.12 -8.10 -7.13
CA LEU A 110 22.88 -8.56 -7.75
C LEU A 110 23.10 -9.94 -8.38
N THR A 111 22.44 -10.97 -7.86
CA THR A 111 22.54 -12.37 -8.35
C THR A 111 21.17 -12.99 -8.64
N PRO A 112 20.34 -12.36 -9.49
CA PRO A 112 18.94 -12.74 -9.66
C PRO A 112 18.77 -14.15 -10.26
N VAL A 113 17.99 -14.97 -9.55
CA VAL A 113 17.71 -16.38 -9.91
C VAL A 113 16.40 -16.57 -10.68
N THR A 114 15.61 -15.51 -10.83
CA THR A 114 14.34 -15.53 -11.58
C THR A 114 14.43 -14.60 -12.78
N VAL A 115 13.74 -14.93 -13.88
CA VAL A 115 13.64 -14.07 -15.09
C VAL A 115 13.17 -12.66 -14.71
N ASP A 116 12.18 -12.56 -13.83
CA ASP A 116 11.63 -11.28 -13.36
C ASP A 116 12.70 -10.43 -12.62
N GLY A 117 13.49 -11.05 -11.74
CA GLY A 117 14.63 -10.40 -11.08
C GLY A 117 15.78 -10.06 -12.02
N GLN A 118 16.00 -10.85 -13.08
CA GLN A 118 17.02 -10.59 -14.10
C GLN A 118 16.66 -9.35 -14.93
N LEU A 119 15.40 -9.24 -15.36
CA LEU A 119 14.89 -8.07 -16.06
C LEU A 119 14.94 -6.82 -15.15
N ASN A 120 14.51 -6.92 -13.89
CA ASN A 120 14.62 -5.80 -12.93
C ASN A 120 16.08 -5.35 -12.75
N ALA A 121 17.01 -6.27 -12.53
CA ALA A 121 18.43 -5.95 -12.39
C ALA A 121 19.06 -5.38 -13.67
N GLN A 122 18.49 -5.68 -14.85
CA GLN A 122 18.88 -5.06 -16.12
C GLN A 122 18.36 -3.63 -16.24
N VAL A 123 17.09 -3.37 -15.89
CA VAL A 123 16.54 -2.01 -15.84
C VAL A 123 17.26 -1.16 -14.79
N GLU A 124 17.60 -1.71 -13.62
CA GLU A 124 18.43 -1.00 -12.62
C GLU A 124 19.79 -0.55 -13.19
N ARG A 125 20.45 -1.37 -14.02
CA ARG A 125 21.69 -0.96 -14.70
C ARG A 125 21.41 0.14 -15.73
N MET A 126 20.36 -0.01 -16.54
CA MET A 126 19.99 0.98 -17.56
C MET A 126 19.71 2.35 -16.95
N VAL A 127 18.95 2.44 -15.85
CA VAL A 127 18.67 3.73 -15.18
C VAL A 127 19.92 4.30 -14.50
N ALA A 128 20.82 3.45 -14.00
CA ALA A 128 22.08 3.89 -13.39
C ALA A 128 23.10 4.40 -14.42
N GLU A 129 23.10 3.85 -15.63
CA GLU A 129 23.97 4.22 -16.74
C GLU A 129 23.43 5.41 -17.56
N ALA A 130 22.14 5.78 -17.39
CA ALA A 130 21.49 6.86 -18.14
C ALA A 130 21.97 8.29 -17.83
N GLY A 131 22.67 8.50 -16.70
CA GLY A 131 23.21 9.80 -16.30
C GLY A 131 22.19 10.80 -15.72
N THR A 132 20.92 10.42 -15.61
CA THR A 132 19.88 11.16 -14.88
C THR A 132 19.89 10.79 -13.39
N GLU A 133 19.27 11.59 -12.52
CA GLU A 133 19.00 11.15 -11.14
C GLU A 133 18.09 9.92 -11.18
N TRP A 134 18.36 8.90 -10.37
CA TRP A 134 17.58 7.67 -10.36
C TRP A 134 17.42 7.10 -8.96
N VAL A 135 16.23 6.62 -8.62
CA VAL A 135 15.95 5.91 -7.36
C VAL A 135 15.30 4.57 -7.67
N ALA A 136 15.95 3.45 -7.37
CA ALA A 136 15.37 2.12 -7.54
C ALA A 136 14.86 1.57 -6.20
N ILE A 137 13.54 1.60 -6.00
CA ILE A 137 12.92 1.15 -4.74
C ILE A 137 12.75 -0.38 -4.80
N ARG A 138 13.72 -1.11 -4.24
CA ARG A 138 13.72 -2.58 -4.13
C ARG A 138 12.72 -3.00 -3.05
N SER A 139 11.50 -3.30 -3.48
CA SER A 139 10.41 -3.62 -2.55
C SER A 139 10.36 -5.11 -2.17
N ALA A 140 10.00 -5.37 -0.90
CA ALA A 140 9.52 -6.66 -0.43
C ALA A 140 8.13 -6.99 -1.00
N LEU A 141 7.53 -8.12 -0.61
CA LEU A 141 6.20 -8.51 -1.10
C LEU A 141 5.15 -7.48 -0.65
N ILE A 142 4.62 -6.70 -1.61
CA ILE A 142 3.64 -5.66 -1.33
C ILE A 142 2.28 -6.28 -0.98
N LEU A 143 1.78 -5.93 0.21
CA LEU A 143 0.48 -6.31 0.77
C LEU A 143 -0.34 -5.04 1.10
N GLY A 144 -1.58 -5.24 1.54
CA GLY A 144 -2.55 -4.18 1.83
C GLY A 144 -3.89 -4.39 1.11
N ARG A 145 -4.96 -3.78 1.62
CA ARG A 145 -6.34 -4.01 1.20
C ARG A 145 -6.65 -3.71 -0.27
N SER A 146 -5.84 -2.88 -0.93
CA SER A 146 -6.06 -2.40 -2.31
C SER A 146 -5.13 -3.07 -3.34
N VAL A 147 -4.37 -4.10 -2.95
CA VAL A 147 -3.48 -4.83 -3.88
C VAL A 147 -4.32 -5.71 -4.81
N ASP A 148 -4.38 -5.36 -6.10
CA ASP A 148 -5.03 -6.13 -7.16
C ASP A 148 -4.02 -6.62 -8.21
N ASN A 149 -3.33 -7.72 -7.90
CA ASN A 149 -2.35 -8.33 -8.82
C ASN A 149 -2.23 -9.85 -8.57
N TRP A 150 -1.14 -10.46 -9.08
CA TRP A 150 -0.84 -11.88 -8.90
C TRP A 150 -0.73 -12.29 -7.41
N VAL A 151 -0.30 -11.40 -6.51
CA VAL A 151 -0.24 -11.65 -5.06
C VAL A 151 -1.64 -11.85 -4.49
N ARG A 152 -2.62 -11.05 -4.92
CA ARG A 152 -4.04 -11.25 -4.57
C ARG A 152 -4.56 -12.57 -5.09
N ARG A 153 -4.24 -12.93 -6.34
CA ARG A 153 -4.63 -14.24 -6.91
C ARG A 153 -4.03 -15.40 -6.11
N MET A 154 -2.74 -15.35 -5.82
CA MET A 154 -2.04 -16.38 -5.06
C MET A 154 -2.65 -16.51 -3.66
N LEU A 155 -2.72 -15.43 -2.88
CA LEU A 155 -3.22 -15.45 -1.51
C LEU A 155 -4.74 -15.62 -1.39
N ALA A 156 -5.49 -15.53 -2.49
CA ALA A 156 -6.89 -15.92 -2.56
C ALA A 156 -7.13 -17.41 -2.89
N LEU A 157 -6.09 -18.25 -3.03
CA LEU A 157 -6.25 -19.71 -3.15
C LEU A 157 -6.93 -20.31 -1.90
N PRO A 158 -7.91 -21.22 -2.04
CA PRO A 158 -8.68 -21.74 -0.89
C PRO A 158 -7.83 -22.63 0.03
N VAL A 159 -6.75 -23.20 -0.49
CA VAL A 159 -5.76 -24.05 0.18
C VAL A 159 -4.39 -23.68 -0.40
N PHE A 160 -3.35 -23.65 0.42
CA PHE A 160 -1.98 -23.40 -0.06
C PHE A 160 -1.18 -24.70 -0.16
N PRO A 161 -0.90 -25.21 -1.38
CA PRO A 161 0.01 -26.32 -1.59
C PRO A 161 1.46 -25.82 -1.52
N ALA A 162 2.16 -26.12 -0.42
CA ALA A 162 3.51 -25.61 -0.16
C ALA A 162 4.47 -26.75 0.26
N ARG A 163 5.74 -26.68 -0.14
CA ARG A 163 6.78 -27.64 0.28
C ARG A 163 7.28 -27.36 1.70
N SER A 164 7.39 -26.08 2.02
CA SER A 164 7.63 -25.52 3.35
C SER A 164 6.75 -24.27 3.53
N SER A 165 6.54 -23.88 4.77
CA SER A 165 5.79 -22.66 5.15
C SER A 165 6.45 -21.88 6.29
N ASP A 166 7.62 -22.32 6.74
CA ASP A 166 8.31 -21.79 7.93
C ASP A 166 9.49 -20.88 7.58
N HIS A 167 9.69 -20.61 6.28
CA HIS A 167 10.69 -19.67 5.80
C HIS A 167 10.29 -18.25 6.21
N ARG A 168 11.27 -17.47 6.67
CA ARG A 168 11.06 -16.06 7.03
C ARG A 168 11.02 -15.22 5.76
N MET A 169 10.06 -14.31 5.72
CA MET A 169 9.75 -13.41 4.62
C MET A 169 9.62 -11.99 5.17
N GLN A 170 9.89 -11.02 4.32
CA GLN A 170 9.48 -9.63 4.51
C GLN A 170 8.30 -9.29 3.59
N VAL A 171 7.46 -8.41 4.06
CA VAL A 171 6.34 -7.81 3.33
C VAL A 171 6.42 -6.29 3.47
N VAL A 172 5.66 -5.53 2.71
CA VAL A 172 5.47 -4.09 2.95
C VAL A 172 4.03 -3.70 2.66
N HIS A 173 3.49 -2.72 3.38
CA HIS A 173 2.16 -2.20 3.06
C HIS A 173 2.22 -1.26 1.85
N LEU A 174 1.21 -1.34 0.97
CA LEU A 174 1.07 -0.51 -0.21
C LEU A 174 1.11 1.00 0.13
N ASP A 175 0.57 1.42 1.27
CA ASP A 175 0.63 2.82 1.68
C ASP A 175 2.05 3.30 1.98
N ASP A 176 2.89 2.44 2.56
CA ASP A 176 4.30 2.75 2.85
C ASP A 176 5.14 2.76 1.57
N ALA A 177 4.88 1.85 0.64
CA ALA A 177 5.46 1.93 -0.70
C ALA A 177 5.07 3.25 -1.38
N LEU A 178 3.78 3.58 -1.42
CA LEU A 178 3.31 4.84 -2.00
C LEU A 178 3.82 6.09 -1.25
N ARG A 179 4.12 6.01 0.05
CA ARG A 179 4.78 7.10 0.81
C ARG A 179 6.23 7.28 0.35
N LEU A 180 7.01 6.21 0.25
CA LEU A 180 8.41 6.29 -0.18
C LEU A 180 8.53 6.75 -1.64
N PHE A 181 7.65 6.26 -2.53
CA PHE A 181 7.55 6.78 -3.90
C PHE A 181 7.26 8.28 -3.93
N ASN A 182 6.33 8.77 -3.10
CA ASN A 182 6.02 10.19 -3.04
C ASN A 182 7.23 11.02 -2.58
N GLN A 183 7.97 10.57 -1.57
CA GLN A 183 9.17 11.25 -1.08
C GLN A 183 10.30 11.22 -2.13
N ALA A 184 10.51 10.10 -2.81
CA ALA A 184 11.51 9.97 -3.87
C ALA A 184 11.22 10.86 -5.10
N ILE A 185 9.95 11.16 -5.36
CA ILE A 185 9.48 12.03 -6.45
C ILE A 185 9.55 13.51 -6.06
N VAL A 186 9.02 13.87 -4.89
CA VAL A 186 8.78 15.28 -4.49
C VAL A 186 9.98 15.89 -3.79
N ASP A 187 10.47 15.24 -2.72
CA ASP A 187 11.34 15.90 -1.74
C ASP A 187 12.81 15.93 -2.17
N GLY A 188 13.21 15.05 -3.10
CA GLY A 188 14.57 15.01 -3.66
C GLY A 188 15.66 14.49 -2.72
N GLU A 189 15.42 14.52 -1.40
CA GLU A 189 16.33 14.10 -0.30
C GLU A 189 16.83 12.66 -0.39
N ILE A 190 16.13 11.80 -1.13
CA ILE A 190 16.63 10.46 -1.43
C ILE A 190 17.65 10.58 -2.58
N ASP A 191 18.91 10.36 -2.21
CA ASP A 191 20.07 10.33 -3.11
C ASP A 191 19.89 9.32 -4.26
N SER A 192 20.58 9.58 -5.36
CA SER A 192 20.55 8.70 -6.52
C SER A 192 21.13 7.32 -6.17
N GLY A 193 20.34 6.27 -6.35
CA GLY A 193 20.75 4.90 -6.06
C GLY A 193 19.59 3.94 -5.76
N PRO A 194 19.92 2.68 -5.37
CA PRO A 194 18.93 1.74 -4.89
C PRO A 194 18.57 1.98 -3.43
N VAL A 195 17.33 1.66 -3.07
CA VAL A 195 16.77 1.78 -1.72
C VAL A 195 15.99 0.51 -1.39
N ASN A 196 16.33 -0.18 -0.30
CA ASN A 196 15.53 -1.32 0.17
C ASN A 196 14.27 -0.87 0.90
N LEU A 197 13.15 -1.54 0.63
CA LEU A 197 11.88 -1.26 1.30
C LEU A 197 11.19 -2.54 1.80
N ALA A 198 11.05 -2.66 3.11
CA ALA A 198 10.15 -3.61 3.77
C ALA A 198 9.48 -2.96 4.99
N ALA A 199 8.37 -3.53 5.44
CA ALA A 199 7.79 -3.25 6.76
C ALA A 199 8.73 -3.72 7.88
N ALA A 200 8.51 -3.20 9.08
CA ALA A 200 9.18 -3.70 10.27
C ALA A 200 8.75 -5.15 10.58
N GLY A 201 9.61 -5.88 11.31
CA GLY A 201 9.41 -7.30 11.59
C GLY A 201 9.67 -8.24 10.40
N GLN A 202 9.35 -9.52 10.59
CA GLN A 202 9.39 -10.57 9.57
C GLN A 202 8.31 -11.61 9.88
N VAL A 203 7.79 -12.26 8.86
CA VAL A 203 6.68 -13.21 8.95
C VAL A 203 7.02 -14.52 8.23
N THR A 204 6.36 -15.62 8.59
CA THR A 204 6.43 -16.87 7.81
C THR A 204 5.18 -17.05 6.95
N PHE A 205 5.29 -17.82 5.87
CA PHE A 205 4.12 -18.13 5.05
C PHE A 205 3.01 -18.85 5.85
N ARG A 206 3.37 -19.63 6.89
CA ARG A 206 2.41 -20.21 7.85
C ARG A 206 1.62 -19.13 8.60
N GLN A 207 2.28 -18.05 9.02
CA GLN A 207 1.61 -16.93 9.71
C GLN A 207 0.68 -16.19 8.75
N ILE A 208 1.11 -15.93 7.50
CA ILE A 208 0.27 -15.37 6.44
C ILE A 208 -0.98 -16.26 6.25
N ALA A 209 -0.79 -17.56 6.05
CA ALA A 209 -1.89 -18.50 5.83
C ALA A 209 -2.88 -18.58 7.00
N ALA A 210 -2.37 -18.57 8.23
CA ALA A 210 -3.19 -18.58 9.44
C ALA A 210 -4.05 -17.29 9.56
N ALA A 211 -3.46 -16.11 9.35
CA ALA A 211 -4.19 -14.84 9.39
C ALA A 211 -5.25 -14.73 8.28
N LEU A 212 -4.98 -15.28 7.10
CA LEU A 212 -5.95 -15.36 6.00
C LEU A 212 -7.01 -16.47 6.19
N GLY A 213 -6.92 -17.29 7.25
CA GLY A 213 -7.85 -18.39 7.52
C GLY A 213 -7.81 -19.52 6.50
N ARG A 214 -6.66 -19.76 5.86
CA ARG A 214 -6.49 -20.71 4.74
C ARG A 214 -5.51 -21.83 5.14
N PRO A 215 -5.89 -23.11 5.00
CA PRO A 215 -5.00 -24.21 5.38
C PRO A 215 -3.80 -24.33 4.44
N VAL A 216 -2.63 -24.62 5.02
CA VAL A 216 -1.44 -25.04 4.27
C VAL A 216 -1.43 -26.56 4.20
N VAL A 217 -1.32 -27.13 2.99
CA VAL A 217 -1.19 -28.57 2.77
C VAL A 217 0.19 -28.84 2.20
N ARG A 218 0.94 -29.74 2.86
CA ARG A 218 2.30 -30.07 2.44
C ARG A 218 2.28 -31.05 1.26
N LEU A 219 2.64 -30.57 0.07
CA LEU A 219 2.69 -31.37 -1.16
C LEU A 219 4.10 -31.41 -1.76
N GLY A 220 4.34 -32.39 -2.62
CA GLY A 220 5.62 -32.53 -3.35
C GLY A 220 5.87 -31.45 -4.42
N PHE A 221 4.85 -30.63 -4.74
CA PHE A 221 4.93 -29.50 -5.65
C PHE A 221 4.54 -28.20 -4.93
N GLU A 222 4.98 -27.08 -5.49
CA GLU A 222 4.62 -25.73 -5.05
C GLU A 222 4.33 -24.87 -6.30
N PRO A 223 3.26 -24.06 -6.34
CA PRO A 223 2.97 -23.17 -7.46
C PRO A 223 4.08 -22.13 -7.64
N GLY A 224 4.44 -21.81 -8.89
CA GLY A 224 5.53 -20.87 -9.18
C GLY A 224 5.34 -19.46 -8.57
N GLU A 225 4.11 -18.98 -8.44
CA GLU A 225 3.80 -17.72 -7.72
C GLU A 225 4.13 -17.81 -6.23
N LEU A 226 3.85 -18.95 -5.60
CA LEU A 226 4.14 -19.19 -4.18
C LEU A 226 5.63 -19.40 -3.94
N GLN A 227 6.29 -20.15 -4.82
CA GLN A 227 7.74 -20.29 -4.80
C GLN A 227 8.45 -18.94 -5.01
N ARG A 228 7.92 -18.07 -5.88
CA ARG A 228 8.39 -16.68 -6.04
C ARG A 228 8.25 -15.92 -4.72
N ALA A 229 7.05 -15.86 -4.15
CA ALA A 229 6.79 -15.14 -2.90
C ALA A 229 7.68 -15.62 -1.73
N GLN A 230 7.80 -16.94 -1.52
CA GLN A 230 8.64 -17.51 -0.45
C GLN A 230 10.15 -17.45 -0.76
N GLY A 231 10.54 -17.30 -2.02
CA GLY A 231 11.94 -17.28 -2.47
C GLY A 231 12.61 -15.90 -2.41
N ALA A 232 11.90 -14.84 -2.03
CA ALA A 232 12.46 -13.50 -1.91
C ALA A 232 13.53 -13.44 -0.79
N PRO A 233 14.68 -12.78 -1.02
CA PRO A 233 15.68 -12.57 0.01
C PRO A 233 15.21 -11.53 1.03
N LEU A 234 15.70 -11.66 2.25
CA LEU A 234 15.55 -10.62 3.27
C LEU A 234 16.45 -9.44 2.88
N MET A 235 16.01 -8.22 3.20
CA MET A 235 16.71 -6.97 2.96
C MET A 235 17.02 -6.27 4.27
N ASP A 236 18.22 -5.67 4.33
CA ASP A 236 18.57 -4.71 5.37
C ASP A 236 17.86 -3.38 5.09
N LEU A 237 17.33 -2.77 6.15
CA LEU A 237 16.60 -1.49 6.13
C LEU A 237 17.38 -0.39 6.86
N SER A 238 18.61 -0.67 7.30
CA SER A 238 19.42 0.26 8.08
C SER A 238 19.64 1.58 7.33
N ARG A 239 19.86 1.55 6.01
CA ARG A 239 20.03 2.76 5.20
C ARG A 239 18.73 3.58 5.15
N LEU A 240 17.60 2.93 4.82
CA LEU A 240 16.26 3.54 4.81
C LEU A 240 15.94 4.32 6.10
N GLN A 241 16.30 3.76 7.25
CA GLN A 241 15.95 4.32 8.57
C GLN A 241 16.94 5.36 9.11
N HIS A 242 18.24 5.24 8.80
CA HIS A 242 19.28 6.12 9.34
C HIS A 242 19.67 7.26 8.40
N GLU A 243 19.62 7.06 7.08
CA GLU A 243 20.03 8.04 6.07
C GLU A 243 18.89 9.01 5.74
N TRP A 244 17.72 8.48 5.36
CA TRP A 244 16.54 9.28 4.97
C TRP A 244 15.44 9.33 6.03
N GLY A 245 15.70 8.80 7.23
CA GLY A 245 14.76 8.82 8.36
C GLY A 245 13.44 8.07 8.15
N PHE A 246 13.29 7.36 7.02
CA PHE A 246 12.00 6.79 6.63
C PHE A 246 11.65 5.59 7.50
N ARG A 247 10.48 5.68 8.14
CA ARG A 247 9.91 4.60 8.94
C ARG A 247 8.58 4.15 8.32
N PRO A 248 8.47 2.87 7.91
CA PRO A 248 7.19 2.24 7.60
C PRO A 248 6.21 2.48 8.75
N ALA A 249 4.97 2.85 8.44
CA ALA A 249 3.92 3.02 9.42
C ALA A 249 3.30 1.67 9.84
N TRP A 250 3.48 0.64 9.02
CA TRP A 250 2.91 -0.69 9.22
C TRP A 250 3.96 -1.72 9.64
N GLU A 251 3.63 -2.54 10.65
CA GLU A 251 4.36 -3.77 10.95
C GLU A 251 3.99 -4.90 9.97
N SER A 252 4.90 -5.86 9.76
CA SER A 252 4.68 -6.98 8.83
C SER A 252 3.42 -7.81 9.14
N THR A 253 2.98 -7.86 10.39
CA THR A 253 1.72 -8.53 10.78
C THR A 253 0.50 -7.70 10.40
N GLU A 254 0.53 -6.39 10.61
CA GLU A 254 -0.58 -5.48 10.29
C GLU A 254 -0.79 -5.40 8.76
N CYS A 255 0.30 -5.50 7.99
CA CYS A 255 0.26 -5.65 6.54
C CYS A 255 -0.61 -6.86 6.09
N ILE A 256 -0.53 -7.97 6.82
CA ILE A 256 -1.31 -9.19 6.53
C ILE A 256 -2.75 -9.02 6.97
N ASP A 257 -2.98 -8.48 8.18
CA ASP A 257 -4.33 -8.25 8.73
C ASP A 257 -5.15 -7.31 7.83
N ASP A 258 -4.51 -6.28 7.27
CA ASP A 258 -5.15 -5.39 6.29
C ASP A 258 -5.38 -6.09 4.94
N PHE A 259 -4.39 -6.84 4.44
CA PHE A 259 -4.53 -7.62 3.21
C PHE A 259 -5.61 -8.71 3.30
N ALA A 260 -5.95 -9.19 4.50
CA ALA A 260 -7.08 -10.09 4.69
C ALA A 260 -8.40 -9.48 4.17
N LEU A 261 -8.52 -8.14 4.13
CA LEU A 261 -9.64 -7.43 3.51
C LEU A 261 -9.62 -7.52 1.97
N ALA A 262 -8.45 -7.55 1.32
CA ALA A 262 -8.33 -7.69 -0.13
C ALA A 262 -8.91 -9.04 -0.61
N VAL A 263 -8.63 -10.11 0.14
CA VAL A 263 -9.09 -11.48 -0.15
C VAL A 263 -10.37 -11.90 0.59
N ARG A 264 -10.95 -11.01 1.40
CA ARG A 264 -12.24 -11.25 2.09
C ARG A 264 -13.34 -11.47 1.06
N GLY A 265 -14.08 -12.56 1.23
CA GLY A 265 -15.16 -12.91 0.30
C GLY A 265 -14.67 -13.33 -1.09
N ARG A 266 -13.37 -13.59 -1.27
CA ARG A 266 -12.79 -13.98 -2.57
C ARG A 266 -12.06 -15.31 -2.52
N VAL A 267 -12.19 -16.07 -3.60
CA VAL A 267 -11.49 -17.34 -3.84
C VAL A 267 -10.91 -17.35 -5.25
N THR A 268 -9.70 -17.87 -5.41
CA THR A 268 -9.09 -18.11 -6.72
C THR A 268 -9.52 -19.46 -7.26
N VAL A 269 -9.99 -19.48 -8.51
CA VAL A 269 -10.32 -20.69 -9.28
C VAL A 269 -9.59 -20.60 -10.62
N GLY A 270 -8.63 -21.51 -10.84
CA GLY A 270 -7.73 -21.45 -11.99
C GLY A 270 -6.95 -20.13 -12.02
N LYS A 271 -7.08 -19.36 -13.10
CA LYS A 271 -6.41 -18.05 -13.27
C LYS A 271 -7.24 -16.85 -12.79
N ARG A 272 -8.48 -17.05 -12.33
CA ARG A 272 -9.44 -15.98 -11.98
C ARG A 272 -9.70 -15.91 -10.47
N VAL A 273 -9.92 -14.70 -9.96
CA VAL A 273 -10.42 -14.46 -8.60
C VAL A 273 -11.92 -14.24 -8.68
N ILE A 274 -12.72 -15.01 -7.95
CA ILE A 274 -14.18 -14.91 -7.89
C ILE A 274 -14.65 -14.38 -6.54
N SER A 275 -15.67 -13.53 -6.55
CA SER A 275 -16.38 -13.09 -5.35
C SER A 275 -17.43 -14.12 -4.94
N LEU A 276 -17.52 -14.43 -3.65
CA LEU A 276 -18.49 -15.37 -3.09
C LEU A 276 -19.81 -14.63 -2.80
N PRO A 277 -20.97 -15.02 -3.38
CA PRO A 277 -22.19 -14.22 -3.30
C PRO A 277 -22.76 -14.06 -1.87
N TRP A 278 -22.38 -14.92 -0.93
CA TRP A 278 -22.75 -14.83 0.49
C TRP A 278 -21.71 -14.11 1.38
N ARG A 279 -20.68 -13.48 0.80
CA ARG A 279 -19.69 -12.67 1.55
C ARG A 279 -19.39 -11.37 0.82
N LEU A 280 -19.63 -10.24 1.48
CA LEU A 280 -19.20 -8.93 0.99
C LEU A 280 -17.67 -8.91 0.79
N ALA A 281 -17.27 -8.63 -0.45
CA ALA A 281 -15.88 -8.44 -0.84
C ALA A 281 -15.55 -6.94 -0.90
N THR A 282 -14.31 -6.58 -0.59
CA THR A 282 -13.85 -5.18 -0.55
C THR A 282 -13.72 -4.64 -1.98
N ILE A 283 -14.45 -3.57 -2.34
CA ILE A 283 -14.30 -2.88 -3.62
C ILE A 283 -12.88 -2.29 -3.70
N GLN A 284 -12.27 -2.25 -4.88
CA GLN A 284 -10.84 -1.93 -5.07
C GLN A 284 -10.68 -0.68 -5.91
N ASP A 285 -11.11 -0.76 -7.16
CA ASP A 285 -11.28 0.39 -8.03
C ASP A 285 -12.61 1.03 -7.66
N LEU A 286 -12.55 2.05 -6.80
CA LEU A 286 -13.66 2.99 -6.62
C LEU A 286 -13.50 4.02 -7.74
N PRO A 287 -14.50 4.21 -8.62
CA PRO A 287 -14.45 5.25 -9.63
C PRO A 287 -14.13 6.61 -9.00
N SER A 288 -13.52 7.52 -9.76
CA SER A 288 -13.28 8.87 -9.26
C SER A 288 -14.61 9.53 -8.84
N VAL A 289 -14.57 10.44 -7.86
CA VAL A 289 -15.78 11.04 -7.25
C VAL A 289 -16.67 11.80 -8.25
N ASP A 290 -16.10 12.13 -9.41
CA ASP A 290 -16.67 12.85 -10.54
C ASP A 290 -16.82 11.97 -11.79
N ALA A 291 -16.52 10.67 -11.70
CA ALA A 291 -16.68 9.74 -12.80
C ALA A 291 -18.16 9.66 -13.22
N PRO A 292 -18.47 9.70 -14.53
CA PRO A 292 -19.83 9.46 -14.98
C PRO A 292 -20.27 8.04 -14.62
N SER A 293 -21.55 7.89 -14.34
CA SER A 293 -22.22 6.58 -14.26
C SER A 293 -22.20 5.86 -15.62
N ASP A 294 -22.49 4.55 -15.62
CA ASP A 294 -22.49 3.68 -16.81
C ASP A 294 -23.34 4.22 -17.98
N ASP A 295 -24.40 4.98 -17.69
CA ASP A 295 -25.28 5.62 -18.68
C ASP A 295 -24.92 7.09 -18.99
N GLY A 296 -23.73 7.53 -18.57
CA GLY A 296 -23.12 8.82 -18.91
C GLY A 296 -23.52 10.00 -18.03
N VAL A 297 -24.36 9.81 -17.01
CA VAL A 297 -24.75 10.89 -16.11
C VAL A 297 -23.57 11.26 -15.22
N LYS A 298 -23.09 12.50 -15.35
CA LYS A 298 -22.02 13.06 -14.53
C LYS A 298 -22.53 13.47 -13.15
N PRO A 299 -21.85 13.08 -12.06
CA PRO A 299 -22.07 13.65 -10.75
C PRO A 299 -21.88 15.18 -10.74
N ASN A 300 -22.69 15.89 -9.95
CA ASN A 300 -22.52 17.31 -9.70
C ASN A 300 -22.54 17.61 -8.19
N LEU A 301 -21.91 18.72 -7.80
CA LEU A 301 -22.02 19.22 -6.43
C LEU A 301 -23.47 19.67 -6.17
N ALA A 302 -24.04 19.20 -5.06
CA ALA A 302 -25.44 19.43 -4.73
C ALA A 302 -25.71 20.74 -3.96
N GLY A 303 -24.68 21.34 -3.37
CA GLY A 303 -24.75 22.65 -2.74
C GLY A 303 -24.70 23.79 -3.78
N ALA A 304 -25.15 24.98 -3.40
CA ALA A 304 -25.08 26.16 -4.27
C ALA A 304 -23.61 26.52 -4.61
N ALA A 305 -23.42 27.23 -5.72
CA ALA A 305 -22.08 27.64 -6.16
C ALA A 305 -21.43 28.57 -5.12
N GLY A 306 -20.34 28.10 -4.50
CA GLY A 306 -19.63 28.78 -3.40
C GLY A 306 -19.91 28.21 -2.00
N ASP A 307 -21.00 27.45 -1.81
CA ASP A 307 -21.41 26.92 -0.51
C ASP A 307 -20.96 25.47 -0.25
N ASN A 308 -20.26 24.84 -1.20
CA ASN A 308 -19.78 23.46 -1.04
C ASN A 308 -18.45 23.44 -0.27
N GLY A 309 -18.38 22.65 0.79
CA GLY A 309 -17.19 22.46 1.63
C GLY A 309 -16.21 21.41 1.08
N GLU A 310 -15.02 21.32 1.70
CA GLU A 310 -13.94 20.39 1.33
C GLU A 310 -14.36 18.90 1.33
N PHE A 311 -15.39 18.55 2.13
CA PHE A 311 -15.91 17.19 2.26
C PHE A 311 -17.12 16.90 1.39
N ASP A 312 -17.64 17.89 0.63
CA ASP A 312 -18.77 17.69 -0.25
C ASP A 312 -18.32 16.94 -1.52
N THR A 313 -18.97 15.80 -1.76
CA THR A 313 -18.68 14.94 -2.89
C THR A 313 -19.72 15.17 -3.99
N PRO A 314 -19.33 15.30 -5.27
CA PRO A 314 -20.29 15.27 -6.36
C PRO A 314 -21.19 14.03 -6.26
N ILE A 315 -22.50 14.21 -6.49
CA ILE A 315 -23.49 13.15 -6.46
C ILE A 315 -24.20 13.09 -7.82
N ASP A 316 -24.56 11.89 -8.27
CA ASP A 316 -25.43 11.78 -9.44
C ASP A 316 -26.79 12.43 -9.09
N PRO A 317 -27.29 13.40 -9.89
CA PRO A 317 -28.46 14.21 -9.56
C PRO A 317 -29.78 13.42 -9.49
N ARG A 318 -29.77 12.14 -9.87
CA ARG A 318 -30.90 11.22 -9.67
C ARG A 318 -31.06 10.77 -8.22
N PHE A 319 -30.03 10.89 -7.39
CA PHE A 319 -30.07 10.50 -5.98
C PHE A 319 -30.45 11.68 -5.08
N PRO A 320 -31.36 11.49 -4.11
CA PRO A 320 -31.74 12.55 -3.20
C PRO A 320 -30.57 12.93 -2.29
N THR A 321 -30.32 14.22 -2.18
CA THR A 321 -29.33 14.81 -1.28
C THR A 321 -30.01 15.26 0.01
N PHE A 322 -29.38 15.02 1.17
CA PHE A 322 -29.97 15.36 2.47
C PHE A 322 -29.11 16.38 3.21
N LEU A 323 -29.69 17.55 3.53
CA LEU A 323 -29.06 18.55 4.41
C LEU A 323 -29.49 18.31 5.86
N ALA A 324 -28.50 18.11 6.74
CA ALA A 324 -28.76 17.96 8.17
C ALA A 324 -28.87 19.34 8.85
N THR A 325 -30.06 19.94 8.82
CA THR A 325 -30.32 21.35 9.20
C THR A 325 -29.94 21.73 10.63
N ASN A 326 -29.70 20.76 11.52
CA ASN A 326 -29.30 20.97 12.92
C ASN A 326 -27.82 20.66 13.19
N LEU A 327 -27.01 20.45 12.15
CA LEU A 327 -25.56 20.19 12.23
C LEU A 327 -24.74 21.17 11.36
N SER A 328 -25.41 22.10 10.69
CA SER A 328 -24.83 23.10 9.78
C SER A 328 -23.81 24.04 10.44
N GLU A 329 -23.91 24.28 11.75
CA GLU A 329 -22.90 25.06 12.50
C GLU A 329 -21.57 24.32 12.69
N ALA A 330 -21.55 22.99 12.55
CA ALA A 330 -20.36 22.16 12.76
C ALA A 330 -19.85 21.47 11.47
N LEU A 331 -20.73 21.26 10.49
CA LEU A 331 -20.42 20.72 9.16
C LEU A 331 -21.31 21.43 8.12
N PRO A 332 -20.85 22.56 7.52
CA PRO A 332 -21.55 23.19 6.41
C PRO A 332 -21.36 22.35 5.14
N GLY A 333 -22.42 21.64 4.73
CA GLY A 333 -22.44 20.87 3.48
C GLY A 333 -23.59 19.84 3.40
N PRO A 334 -24.09 19.50 2.20
CA PRO A 334 -25.02 18.38 1.98
C PRO A 334 -24.42 16.99 2.29
N PHE A 335 -25.15 16.14 3.01
CA PHE A 335 -24.73 14.77 3.29
C PHE A 335 -25.11 13.80 2.17
N SER A 336 -24.11 13.07 1.66
CA SER A 336 -24.35 11.85 0.88
C SER A 336 -24.91 10.72 1.77
N PRO A 337 -25.60 9.71 1.19
CA PRO A 337 -26.03 8.51 1.93
C PRO A 337 -24.87 7.75 2.60
N ALA A 338 -23.67 7.80 2.01
CA ALA A 338 -22.46 7.19 2.56
C ALA A 338 -21.98 7.97 3.80
N SER A 339 -21.91 9.30 3.71
CA SER A 339 -21.56 10.19 4.83
C SER A 339 -22.54 10.03 5.99
N ALA A 340 -23.84 9.98 5.71
CA ALA A 340 -24.87 9.72 6.71
C ALA A 340 -24.69 8.34 7.39
N SER A 341 -24.41 7.28 6.63
CA SER A 341 -24.15 5.92 7.15
C SER A 341 -22.91 5.88 8.05
N ALA A 342 -21.82 6.53 7.63
CA ALA A 342 -20.58 6.64 8.42
C ALA A 342 -20.81 7.40 9.72
N THR A 343 -21.44 8.58 9.66
CA THR A 343 -21.77 9.40 10.84
C THR A 343 -22.72 8.69 11.79
N VAL A 344 -23.75 8.00 11.30
CA VAL A 344 -24.65 7.20 12.15
C VAL A 344 -23.92 6.04 12.83
N ARG A 345 -22.98 5.37 12.16
CA ARG A 345 -22.15 4.32 12.78
C ARG A 345 -21.19 4.90 13.82
N GLY A 346 -20.55 6.04 13.52
CA GLY A 346 -19.69 6.77 14.45
C GLY A 346 -20.44 7.21 15.70
N LEU A 347 -21.60 7.87 15.53
CA LEU A 347 -22.48 8.29 16.63
C LEU A 347 -22.94 7.09 17.48
N ARG A 348 -23.30 5.95 16.86
CA ARG A 348 -23.66 4.73 17.61
C ARG A 348 -22.47 4.17 18.41
N ALA A 349 -21.27 4.12 17.82
CA ALA A 349 -20.06 3.66 18.52
C ALA A 349 -19.70 4.60 19.69
N SER A 350 -19.74 5.91 19.46
CA SER A 350 -19.54 6.94 20.49
C SER A 350 -20.58 6.84 21.59
N ALA A 351 -21.87 6.67 21.26
CA ALA A 351 -22.94 6.51 22.23
C ALA A 351 -22.77 5.24 23.09
N VAL A 352 -22.32 4.12 22.52
CA VAL A 352 -21.96 2.91 23.29
C VAL A 352 -20.81 3.20 24.25
N CYS A 353 -19.73 3.81 23.76
CA CYS A 353 -18.55 4.10 24.59
C CYS A 353 -18.83 5.14 25.69
N VAL A 354 -19.72 6.10 25.43
CA VAL A 354 -20.24 7.07 26.42
C VAL A 354 -21.15 6.38 27.43
N ALA A 355 -22.06 5.50 26.99
CA ALA A 355 -22.93 4.75 27.89
C ALA A 355 -22.14 3.78 28.80
N GLU A 356 -21.06 3.17 28.31
CA GLU A 356 -20.16 2.36 29.13
C GLU A 356 -19.45 3.20 30.21
N ARG A 357 -19.02 4.43 29.87
CA ARG A 357 -18.36 5.35 30.82
C ARG A 357 -19.31 6.01 31.81
N LEU A 358 -20.57 6.27 31.43
CA LEU A 358 -21.54 6.99 32.26
C LEU A 358 -22.44 6.10 33.13
N ARG A 359 -22.30 4.77 33.10
CA ARG A 359 -23.07 3.85 33.97
C ARG A 359 -22.85 4.17 35.46
N PRO A 360 -23.88 4.66 36.19
CA PRO A 360 -23.77 4.90 37.63
C PRO A 360 -23.85 3.57 38.38
N GLY A 361 -22.70 2.91 38.56
CA GLY A 361 -22.65 1.58 39.19
C GLY A 361 -21.30 0.87 39.21
N ALA A 362 -20.25 1.44 38.59
CA ALA A 362 -18.92 0.81 38.51
C ALA A 362 -17.95 1.28 39.61
N ARG A 363 -18.29 1.08 40.89
CA ARG A 363 -17.27 0.85 41.94
C ARG A 363 -17.24 -0.66 42.24
N SER A 364 -16.03 -1.18 42.50
CA SER A 364 -15.68 -2.59 42.78
C SER A 364 -15.89 -3.64 41.68
N SER A 365 -15.09 -3.57 40.59
CA SER A 365 -14.23 -4.70 40.18
C SER A 365 -13.34 -4.35 38.98
N ALA A 366 -12.15 -3.78 39.25
CA ALA A 366 -11.12 -3.64 38.23
C ALA A 366 -10.48 -5.00 37.89
N LYS A 367 -11.14 -5.82 37.05
CA LYS A 367 -10.58 -7.08 36.52
C LYS A 367 -11.29 -7.65 35.28
N SER A 368 -11.37 -6.86 34.20
CA SER A 368 -11.77 -7.36 32.87
C SER A 368 -10.92 -6.76 31.75
N ARG A 369 -9.64 -7.19 31.72
CA ARG A 369 -8.73 -7.26 30.56
C ARG A 369 -8.90 -6.18 29.46
N CYS A 370 -8.19 -5.07 29.62
CA CYS A 370 -7.53 -4.49 28.44
C CYS A 370 -6.56 -5.54 27.87
N ALA A 371 -6.68 -5.84 26.58
CA ALA A 371 -5.78 -6.70 25.84
C ALA A 371 -5.02 -5.91 24.76
N TRP A 372 -4.44 -4.76 25.16
CA TRP A 372 -3.46 -4.01 24.39
C TRP A 372 -2.29 -3.65 25.33
N SER A 373 -1.07 -3.59 24.77
CA SER A 373 0.23 -3.49 25.43
C SER A 373 0.72 -4.74 26.18
N ARG A 374 1.85 -5.29 25.70
CA ARG A 374 2.85 -5.96 26.54
C ARG A 374 4.03 -5.01 26.69
N CYS A 375 4.24 -4.46 27.88
CA CYS A 375 5.55 -3.93 28.28
C CYS A 375 6.06 -4.79 29.44
N SER A 376 7.30 -5.27 29.32
CA SER A 376 7.91 -6.16 30.29
C SER A 376 8.29 -5.43 31.59
N PRO A 377 8.20 -6.08 32.77
CA PRO A 377 8.51 -5.44 34.04
C PRO A 377 9.97 -5.69 34.49
N THR A 378 10.74 -4.62 34.67
CA THR A 378 11.96 -4.67 35.49
C THR A 378 12.22 -3.33 36.18
N ALA A 379 12.75 -3.40 37.40
CA ALA A 379 13.22 -2.29 38.24
C ALA A 379 12.18 -1.24 38.71
N CYS A 380 11.57 -1.48 39.88
CA CYS A 380 11.77 -0.58 41.04
C CYS A 380 11.28 -1.22 42.35
N THR A 381 12.22 -1.63 43.21
CA THR A 381 11.93 -2.18 44.54
C THR A 381 11.68 -1.07 45.55
N ALA A 382 10.44 -0.94 46.05
CA ALA A 382 10.14 -0.10 47.21
C ALA A 382 10.44 -0.87 48.53
N ARG A 383 11.31 -0.31 49.39
CA ARG A 383 11.48 -0.79 50.78
C ARG A 383 10.28 -0.38 51.63
N SER A 384 9.98 -1.14 52.68
CA SER A 384 8.83 -0.89 53.55
C SER A 384 9.15 -1.00 55.05
N ARG A 385 8.43 -0.19 55.86
CA ARG A 385 8.20 -0.29 57.33
C ARG A 385 9.36 0.16 58.28
N PRO A 386 9.07 0.45 59.57
CA PRO A 386 7.98 1.32 60.08
C PRO A 386 8.32 2.19 61.33
N ARG A 387 7.44 3.17 61.62
CA ARG A 387 7.05 3.76 62.94
C ARG A 387 8.12 4.26 63.95
N THR A 388 8.21 5.60 64.04
CA THR A 388 8.08 6.46 65.24
C THR A 388 7.91 7.93 64.77
N SER A 389 7.38 8.92 65.50
CA SER A 389 6.59 8.96 66.76
C SER A 389 5.54 10.11 66.67
N TRP A 390 5.34 10.95 67.71
CA TRP A 390 4.40 12.09 67.83
C TRP A 390 5.04 13.16 68.79
N PRO A 391 4.54 14.41 68.92
CA PRO A 391 3.91 15.32 67.94
C PRO A 391 4.26 16.83 68.11
N ARG A 392 3.82 17.71 67.18
CA ARG A 392 3.06 18.99 67.41
C ARG A 392 3.04 19.93 66.18
N ARG A 393 1.85 20.50 65.87
CA ARG A 393 1.52 21.88 65.39
C ARG A 393 2.37 22.52 64.26
N CYS A 394 1.85 23.22 63.23
CA CYS A 394 0.51 23.60 62.75
C CYS A 394 0.60 23.67 61.20
N LEU A 395 -0.36 23.12 60.44
CA LEU A 395 -1.49 23.86 59.85
C LEU A 395 -1.13 25.08 58.98
N SER A 396 -0.86 24.80 57.70
CA SER A 396 -1.45 25.46 56.53
C SER A 396 -1.72 24.39 55.48
#